data_AF-A0A3A9FDC9-F1
#
_entry.id   AF-A0A3A9FDC9-F1
#
_cell.length_a   1.000
_cell.length_b   1.000
_cell.length_c   1.000
_cell.angle_alpha   90.00
_cell.angle_beta   90.00
_cell.angle_gamma   90.00
#
_symmetry.space_group_name_H-M   'P 1'
#
loop_
_entity.id
_entity.type
_entity.pdbx_description
1 polymer ?
#
loop_
_entity_poly.entity_id
_entity_poly.type
_entity_poly.pdbx_seq_one_letter_code
_entity_poly.pdbx_strand_id
1 'polypeptide(L)'
;MEEEKKQKLEKAKRRMERLNKWRLCFMFIAIILLVFIFWGGKAWGEAQWFIDLRQKLYNFLWYDIVLLMIMSFAKLFSAMRYNNAVRKL
;
A
#
# COMPACT_ATOMS: atom_id res chain seq x y z
N MET A 1 4.73 -0.15 -34.57
CA MET A 1 4.76 1.04 -33.68
C MET A 1 3.56 1.14 -32.75
N GLU A 2 2.33 0.86 -33.20
CA GLU A 2 1.14 0.92 -32.35
C GLU A 2 1.02 -0.28 -31.40
N GLU A 3 1.38 -1.48 -31.87
CA GLU A 3 1.35 -2.72 -31.08
C GLU A 3 2.44 -2.77 -29.99
N GLU A 4 3.66 -2.31 -30.28
CA GLU A 4 4.72 -2.19 -29.26
C GLU A 4 4.35 -1.19 -28.16
N LYS A 5 3.68 -0.08 -28.51
CA LYS A 5 3.16 0.89 -27.53
C LYS A 5 2.07 0.25 -26.68
N LYS A 6 1.12 -0.49 -27.29
CA LYS A 6 0.08 -1.25 -26.57
C LYS A 6 0.66 -2.29 -25.61
N GLN A 7 1.68 -3.06 -26.02
CA GLN A 7 2.31 -4.06 -25.15
C GLN A 7 3.06 -3.44 -23.96
N LYS A 8 3.74 -2.29 -24.16
CA LYS A 8 4.36 -1.54 -23.05
C LYS A 8 3.30 -1.01 -22.08
N LEU A 9 2.17 -0.56 -22.59
CA LEU A 9 1.02 -0.09 -21.81
C LEU A 9 0.39 -1.21 -20.99
N GLU A 10 0.15 -2.38 -21.59
CA GLU A 10 -0.37 -3.54 -20.86
C GLU A 10 0.58 -4.02 -19.76
N LYS A 11 1.89 -4.09 -20.03
CA LYS A 11 2.88 -4.48 -19.00
C LYS A 11 2.89 -3.49 -17.84
N ALA A 12 2.78 -2.19 -18.12
CA ALA A 12 2.67 -1.17 -17.09
C ALA A 12 1.35 -1.29 -16.30
N LYS A 13 0.22 -1.54 -17.00
CA LYS A 13 -1.10 -1.73 -16.38
C LYS A 13 -1.13 -2.95 -15.47
N ARG A 14 -0.61 -4.10 -15.90
CA ARG A 14 -0.49 -5.32 -15.06
C ARG A 14 0.44 -5.12 -13.87
N ARG A 15 1.49 -4.30 -13.98
CA ARG A 15 2.33 -3.91 -12.84
C ARG A 15 1.53 -3.05 -11.86
N MET A 16 0.80 -2.05 -12.35
CA MET A 16 -0.06 -1.21 -11.49
C MET A 16 -1.17 -2.01 -10.81
N GLU A 17 -1.85 -2.92 -11.51
CA GLU A 17 -2.90 -3.76 -10.94
C GLU A 17 -2.35 -4.67 -9.84
N ARG A 18 -1.18 -5.29 -10.05
CA ARG A 18 -0.51 -6.08 -9.00
C ARG A 18 -0.16 -5.22 -7.79
N LEU A 19 0.44 -4.05 -7.99
CA LEU A 19 0.75 -3.13 -6.90
C LEU A 19 -0.52 -2.71 -6.15
N ASN A 20 -1.60 -2.44 -6.87
CA ASN A 20 -2.88 -2.05 -6.26
C ASN A 20 -3.52 -3.21 -5.48
N LYS A 21 -3.38 -4.45 -5.95
CA LYS A 21 -3.83 -5.65 -5.23
C LYS A 21 -3.02 -5.86 -3.95
N TRP A 22 -1.70 -5.74 -4.01
CA TRP A 22 -0.84 -5.75 -2.82
C TRP A 22 -1.23 -4.65 -1.84
N ARG A 23 -1.45 -3.42 -2.32
CA ARG A 23 -1.94 -2.29 -1.53
C ARG A 23 -3.23 -2.62 -0.78
N LEU A 24 -4.19 -3.24 -1.46
CA LEU A 24 -5.46 -3.65 -0.86
C LEU A 24 -5.27 -4.74 0.20
N CYS A 25 -4.41 -5.72 -0.04
CA CYS A 25 -4.06 -6.73 0.96
C CYS A 25 -3.42 -6.10 2.20
N PHE A 26 -2.48 -5.18 2.03
CA PHE A 26 -1.87 -4.43 3.13
C PHE A 26 -2.89 -3.65 3.95
N MET A 27 -3.75 -2.88 3.29
CA MET A 27 -4.83 -2.14 3.97
C MET A 27 -5.79 -3.09 4.72
N PHE A 28 -6.12 -4.24 4.15
CA PHE A 28 -6.99 -5.22 4.80
C PHE A 28 -6.35 -5.79 6.08
N ILE A 29 -5.07 -6.15 6.02
CA ILE A 29 -4.30 -6.60 7.19
C ILE A 29 -4.23 -5.49 8.23
N ALA A 30 -3.96 -4.25 7.82
CA ALA A 30 -3.91 -3.10 8.72
C ALA A 30 -5.23 -2.90 9.49
N ILE A 31 -6.37 -3.03 8.81
CA ILE A 31 -7.70 -2.95 9.45
C ILE A 31 -7.87 -4.07 10.49
N ILE A 32 -7.53 -5.31 10.15
CA ILE A 32 -7.62 -6.44 11.10
C ILE A 32 -6.74 -6.18 12.32
N LEU A 33 -5.51 -5.71 12.13
CA LEU A 33 -4.60 -5.37 13.23
C LEU A 33 -5.16 -4.25 14.11
N LEU A 34 -5.75 -3.21 13.53
CA LEU A 34 -6.38 -2.13 14.28
C LEU A 34 -7.57 -2.63 15.11
N VAL A 35 -8.41 -3.50 14.55
CA VAL A 35 -9.52 -4.14 15.27
C VAL A 35 -8.98 -4.98 16.43
N PHE A 36 -7.93 -5.77 16.19
CA PHE A 36 -7.28 -6.56 17.23
C PHE A 36 -6.68 -5.69 18.34
N ILE A 37 -6.00 -4.60 18.01
CA ILE A 37 -5.45 -3.67 19.01
C ILE A 37 -6.57 -3.02 19.82
N PHE A 38 -7.66 -2.61 19.16
CA PHE A 38 -8.78 -1.93 19.81
C PHE A 38 -9.52 -2.86 20.79
N TRP A 39 -9.91 -4.05 20.32
CA TRP A 39 -10.63 -5.01 21.15
C TRP A 39 -9.71 -5.70 22.16
N GLY A 40 -8.49 -6.04 21.74
CA GLY A 40 -7.48 -6.60 22.63
C GLY A 40 -7.08 -5.62 23.74
N GLY A 41 -7.11 -4.32 23.48
CA GLY A 41 -6.88 -3.30 24.50
C GLY A 41 -7.96 -3.27 25.58
N LYS A 42 -9.21 -3.62 25.24
CA LYS A 42 -10.30 -3.74 26.21
C LYS A 42 -10.22 -5.04 27.03
N ALA A 43 -9.77 -6.13 26.44
CA ALA A 43 -9.71 -7.44 27.09
C ALA A 43 -8.42 -7.67 27.89
N TRP A 44 -7.28 -7.20 27.39
CA TRP A 44 -5.94 -7.49 27.92
C TRP A 44 -5.07 -6.25 28.08
N GLY A 45 -5.66 -5.06 28.24
CA GLY A 45 -4.97 -3.78 28.22
C GLY A 45 -3.79 -3.64 29.19
N GLU A 46 -3.85 -4.33 30.34
CA GLU A 46 -2.81 -4.33 31.38
C GLU A 46 -1.81 -5.48 31.27
N ALA A 47 -2.06 -6.46 30.38
CA ALA A 47 -1.16 -7.59 30.23
C ALA A 47 0.14 -7.15 29.53
N GLN A 48 1.29 -7.39 30.16
CA GLN A 48 2.61 -6.98 29.66
C GLN A 48 2.85 -7.45 28.22
N TRP A 49 2.50 -8.72 27.91
CA TRP A 49 2.64 -9.28 26.57
C TRP A 49 1.82 -8.52 25.53
N PHE A 50 0.64 -8.02 25.91
CA PHE A 50 -0.23 -7.26 25.04
C PHE A 50 0.30 -5.84 24.84
N ILE A 51 0.87 -5.21 25.87
CA ILE A 51 1.54 -3.92 25.77
C ILE A 51 2.70 -3.98 24.78
N ASP A 52 3.60 -4.96 24.92
CA ASP A 52 4.75 -5.14 24.03
C ASP A 52 4.32 -5.47 22.60
N LEU A 53 3.33 -6.34 22.46
CA LEU A 53 2.79 -6.71 21.14
C LEU A 53 2.14 -5.50 20.46
N ARG A 54 1.33 -4.72 21.18
CA ARG A 54 0.67 -3.51 20.68
C ARG A 54 1.68 -2.49 20.16
N GLN A 55 2.80 -2.28 20.85
CA GLN A 55 3.86 -1.39 20.38
C GLN A 55 4.47 -1.88 19.05
N LYS A 56 4.75 -3.19 18.93
CA LYS A 56 5.24 -3.79 17.68
C LYS A 56 4.23 -3.65 16.55
N LEU A 57 2.95 -3.86 16.83
CA LEU A 57 1.88 -3.71 15.84
C LEU A 57 1.73 -2.26 15.37
N TYR A 58 1.83 -1.28 16.27
CA TYR A 58 1.83 0.13 15.87
C TYR A 58 3.03 0.50 15.00
N ASN A 59 4.23 0.01 15.34
CA ASN A 59 5.40 0.21 14.48
C ASN A 59 5.20 -0.44 13.10
N PHE A 60 4.63 -1.64 13.04
CA PHE A 60 4.30 -2.29 11.77
C PHE A 60 3.30 -1.46 10.94
N LEU A 61 2.22 -0.97 11.57
CA LEU A 61 1.24 -0.10 10.93
C LEU A 61 1.85 1.21 10.43
N TRP A 62 2.82 1.77 11.15
CA TRP A 62 3.56 2.94 10.70
C TRP A 62 4.34 2.67 9.41
N TYR A 63 5.09 1.56 9.35
CA TYR A 63 5.78 1.16 8.12
C TYR A 63 4.81 0.93 6.96
N ASP A 64 3.63 0.35 7.22
CA ASP A 64 2.59 0.16 6.21
C ASP A 64 2.12 1.50 5.62
N ILE A 65 1.84 2.50 6.46
CA ILE A 65 1.47 3.85 6.01
C ILE A 65 2.55 4.48 5.12
N VAL A 66 3.83 4.34 5.50
CA VAL A 66 4.96 4.86 4.72
C VAL A 66 5.02 4.17 3.34
N LEU A 67 4.84 2.84 3.28
CA LEU A 67 4.80 2.09 2.02
C LEU A 67 3.63 2.51 1.13
N LEU A 68 2.44 2.69 1.71
CA LEU A 68 1.25 3.20 0.99
C LEU A 68 1.48 4.59 0.41
N MET A 69 2.18 5.46 1.14
CA MET A 69 2.53 6.80 0.69
C MET A 69 3.50 6.74 -0.50
N ILE A 70 4.59 5.98 -0.39
CA ILE A 70 5.57 5.79 -1.48
C ILE A 70 4.89 5.24 -2.74
N MET A 71 4.01 4.24 -2.60
CA MET A 71 3.24 3.67 -3.71
C MET A 71 2.32 4.69 -4.38
N SER A 72 1.70 5.57 -3.59
CA SER A 72 0.84 6.64 -4.10
C SER A 72 1.64 7.67 -4.90
N PHE A 73 2.82 8.07 -4.41
CA PHE A 73 3.74 8.93 -5.17
C PHE A 73 4.25 8.24 -6.44
N ALA A 74 4.65 6.97 -6.38
CA ALA A 74 5.09 6.22 -7.56
C ALA A 74 4.03 6.20 -8.67
N LYS A 75 2.76 6.07 -8.30
CA LYS A 75 1.63 6.14 -9.24
C LYS A 75 1.50 7.53 -9.87
N LEU A 76 1.63 8.61 -9.08
CA LEU A 76 1.61 9.99 -9.56
C LEU A 76 2.77 10.28 -10.52
N PHE A 77 3.99 9.86 -10.20
CA PHE A 77 5.15 10.00 -11.09
C PHE A 77 4.97 9.23 -12.39
N SER A 78 4.44 8.01 -12.33
CA SER A 78 4.16 7.23 -13.54
C SER A 78 3.07 7.90 -14.40
N ALA A 79 2.04 8.48 -13.80
CA ALA A 79 1.01 9.23 -14.51
C ALA A 79 1.57 10.53 -15.14
N MET A 80 2.40 11.27 -14.41
CA MET A 80 3.09 12.46 -14.93
C MET A 80 3.97 12.13 -16.13
N ARG A 81 4.78 11.06 -16.04
CA ARG A 81 5.67 10.64 -17.14
C ARG A 81 4.88 10.21 -18.38
N TYR A 82 3.73 9.57 -18.19
CA TYR A 82 2.81 9.25 -19.29
C TYR A 82 2.21 10.50 -19.91
N ASN A 83 1.73 11.45 -19.09
CA ASN A 83 1.14 12.70 -19.58
C ASN A 83 2.16 13.55 -20.36
N ASN A 84 3.41 13.60 -19.89
CA ASN A 84 4.49 14.31 -20.58
C ASN A 84 4.92 13.62 -21.89
N ALA A 85 4.84 12.29 -21.96
CA ALA A 85 5.10 11.53 -23.18
C ALA A 85 3.97 11.69 -24.22
N VAL A 86 2.72 11.82 -23.78
CA VAL A 86 1.56 12.09 -24.64
C VAL A 86 1.52 13.56 -25.10
N ARG A 87 1.93 14.52 -24.26
CA ARG A 87 2.04 15.95 -24.64
C ARG A 87 3.20 16.28 -25.58
N LYS A 88 4.18 15.39 -25.70
CA LYS A 88 5.31 15.52 -26.65
C LYS A 88 5.05 14.83 -28.00
N LEU A 89 3.89 14.19 -28.15
CA LEU A 89 3.29 13.83 -29.44
C LEU A 89 2.43 15.00 -29.91
#